data_AF-A0A2E5IZQ2-F1
#
_entry.id   AF-A0A2E5IZQ2-F1
#
_cell.length_a   1.000
_cell.length_b   1.000
_cell.length_c   1.000
_cell.angle_alpha   90.00
_cell.angle_beta   90.00
_cell.angle_gamma   90.00
#
_symmetry.space_group_name_H-M   'P 1'
#
loop_
_entity.id
_entity.type
_entity.pdbx_description
1 polymer ?
#
loop_
_entity_poly.entity_id
_entity_poly.type
_entity_poly.pdbx_seq_one_letter_code
_entity_poly.pdbx_strand_id
1 'polypeptide(L)'
;MSDTFEKKPSFESRESDAEKKETKEQELSPEERAAATLERADYLVKEMKTSKSMMKNILVHIAQVKKLIKQLRTQLQLATTQTNDAGSVQQDEEQVEKLKERIAAYRNELLSMKEELIRAQTIDIQTTQPHLSTNDAEEKARNMVDQLITQTIEA
;
A
#
# COMPACT_ATOMS: atom_id res chain seq x y z
N MET A 1 11.59 -13.78 18.14
CA MET A 1 10.79 -14.38 17.07
C MET A 1 10.98 -13.49 15.86
N SER A 2 11.66 -14.02 14.84
CA SER A 2 11.97 -13.34 13.59
C SER A 2 10.70 -13.32 12.73
N ASP A 3 10.04 -12.18 12.65
CA ASP A 3 9.01 -11.91 11.64
C ASP A 3 9.67 -12.07 10.27
N THR A 4 9.47 -13.24 9.68
CA THR A 4 9.91 -13.52 8.31
C THR A 4 8.85 -12.91 7.41
N PHE A 5 8.89 -11.58 7.27
CA PHE A 5 8.07 -10.87 6.30
C PHE A 5 8.67 -11.20 4.93
N GLU A 6 8.10 -12.21 4.26
CA GLU A 6 8.48 -12.61 2.91
C GLU A 6 8.52 -11.38 2.03
N LYS A 7 9.73 -11.01 1.60
CA LYS A 7 9.99 -9.90 0.69
C LYS A 7 9.42 -10.30 -0.67
N LYS A 8 8.13 -10.04 -0.87
CA LYS A 8 7.45 -10.29 -2.14
C LYS A 8 8.20 -9.56 -3.26
N PRO A 9 8.45 -10.20 -4.40
CA PRO A 9 9.13 -9.53 -5.52
C PRO A 9 8.32 -8.31 -5.95
N SER A 10 9.04 -7.22 -6.25
CA SER A 10 8.46 -5.94 -6.66
C SER A 10 7.59 -6.11 -7.89
N PHE A 11 6.59 -5.24 -8.05
CA PHE A 11 5.69 -5.24 -9.21
C PHE A 11 6.46 -5.22 -10.54
N GLU A 12 7.52 -4.41 -10.67
CA GLU A 12 8.41 -4.38 -11.85
C GLU A 12 9.03 -5.76 -12.18
N SER A 13 9.37 -6.55 -11.15
CA SER A 13 9.94 -7.89 -11.35
C SER A 13 8.89 -8.87 -11.89
N ARG A 14 7.61 -8.69 -11.53
CA ARG A 14 6.49 -9.52 -12.00
C ARG A 14 5.98 -9.08 -13.36
N GLU A 15 5.98 -7.77 -13.59
CA GLU A 15 5.57 -7.15 -14.85
C GLU A 15 6.58 -7.48 -15.96
N SER A 16 7.89 -7.40 -15.68
CA SER A 16 8.92 -7.81 -16.65
C SER A 16 8.88 -9.30 -17.00
N ASP A 17 8.46 -10.17 -16.08
CA ASP A 17 8.22 -11.59 -16.38
C ASP A 17 6.90 -11.81 -17.15
N ALA A 18 5.91 -10.93 -17.00
CA ALA A 18 4.69 -10.93 -17.80
C ALA A 18 4.94 -10.38 -19.23
N GLU A 19 5.72 -9.31 -19.38
CA GLU A 19 6.12 -8.73 -20.67
C GLU A 19 6.96 -9.71 -21.50
N LYS A 20 7.82 -10.51 -20.86
CA LYS A 20 8.58 -11.59 -21.52
C LYS A 20 7.68 -12.72 -22.04
N LYS A 21 6.51 -12.93 -21.43
CA LYS A 21 5.50 -13.88 -21.95
C LYS A 21 4.70 -13.27 -23.09
N GLU A 22 4.39 -11.99 -23.00
CA GLU A 22 3.65 -11.22 -24.01
C GLU A 22 4.36 -11.19 -25.37
N THR A 23 5.69 -11.16 -25.40
CA THR A 23 6.47 -11.28 -26.64
C THR A 23 6.35 -12.66 -27.31
N LYS A 24 5.99 -13.69 -26.55
CA LYS A 24 5.72 -15.05 -27.05
C LYS A 24 4.28 -15.24 -27.53
N GLU A 25 3.37 -14.36 -27.12
CA GLU A 25 1.93 -14.41 -27.43
C GLU A 25 1.58 -13.72 -28.77
N GLN A 26 2.53 -12.99 -29.37
CA GLN A 26 2.35 -12.36 -30.70
C GLN A 26 2.21 -13.35 -31.86
N GLU A 27 2.46 -14.64 -31.65
CA GLU A 27 2.26 -15.72 -32.64
C GLU A 27 0.91 -16.46 -32.47
N LEU A 28 0.13 -16.16 -31.43
CA LEU A 28 -1.13 -16.85 -31.12
C LEU A 28 -2.31 -16.38 -31.99
N SER A 29 -3.32 -17.24 -32.13
CA SER A 29 -4.56 -16.93 -32.83
C SER A 29 -5.36 -15.80 -32.13
N PRO A 30 -6.28 -15.12 -32.84
CA PRO A 30 -7.07 -14.03 -32.26
C PRO A 30 -7.88 -14.43 -31.01
N GLU A 31 -8.36 -15.68 -30.96
CA GLU A 31 -9.10 -16.23 -29.82
C GLU A 31 -8.20 -16.43 -28.59
N GLU A 32 -6.99 -16.93 -28.78
CA GLU A 32 -6.02 -17.15 -27.70
C GLU A 32 -5.50 -15.82 -27.12
N ARG A 33 -5.33 -14.78 -27.95
CA ARG A 33 -4.99 -13.43 -27.47
C ARG A 33 -6.11 -12.81 -26.65
N ALA A 34 -7.37 -13.00 -27.08
CA ALA A 34 -8.52 -12.51 -26.33
C ALA A 34 -8.61 -13.20 -24.96
N ALA A 35 -8.40 -14.52 -24.92
CA ALA A 35 -8.38 -15.29 -23.67
C ALA A 35 -7.23 -14.87 -22.73
N ALA A 36 -6.00 -14.70 -23.26
CA ALA A 36 -4.85 -14.25 -22.48
C ALA A 36 -5.03 -12.82 -21.91
N THR A 37 -5.62 -11.92 -22.71
CA THR A 37 -5.95 -10.56 -22.26
C THR A 37 -6.97 -10.59 -21.12
N LEU A 38 -7.97 -11.48 -21.21
CA LEU A 38 -9.00 -11.63 -20.19
C LEU A 38 -8.44 -12.24 -18.89
N GLU A 39 -7.55 -13.23 -19.01
CA GLU A 39 -6.83 -13.80 -17.87
C GLU A 39 -5.93 -12.77 -17.17
N ARG A 40 -5.22 -11.92 -17.94
CA ARG A 40 -4.39 -10.84 -17.40
C ARG A 40 -5.24 -9.77 -16.69
N ALA A 41 -6.39 -9.42 -17.24
CA ALA A 41 -7.34 -8.50 -16.59
C ALA A 41 -7.85 -9.07 -15.26
N ASP A 42 -8.24 -10.35 -15.23
CA ASP A 42 -8.68 -11.02 -14.00
C ASP A 42 -7.58 -11.08 -12.93
N TYR A 43 -6.33 -11.29 -13.33
CA TYR A 43 -5.18 -11.27 -12.44
C TYR A 43 -4.96 -9.87 -11.83
N LEU A 44 -4.97 -8.83 -12.66
CA LEU A 44 -4.82 -7.44 -12.22
C LEU A 44 -5.94 -7.03 -11.24
N VAL A 45 -7.19 -7.43 -11.50
CA VAL A 45 -8.32 -7.18 -10.58
C VAL A 45 -8.12 -7.85 -9.22
N LYS A 46 -7.61 -9.10 -9.20
CA LYS A 46 -7.31 -9.82 -7.95
C LYS A 46 -6.16 -9.17 -7.18
N GLU A 47 -5.09 -8.76 -7.85
CA GLU A 47 -3.97 -8.05 -7.20
C GLU A 47 -4.41 -6.69 -6.66
N MET A 48 -5.22 -5.95 -7.40
CA MET A 48 -5.80 -4.67 -6.95
C MET A 48 -6.65 -4.84 -5.68
N LYS A 49 -7.53 -5.85 -5.62
CA LYS A 49 -8.32 -6.16 -4.42
C LYS A 49 -7.43 -6.52 -3.22
N THR A 50 -6.38 -7.30 -3.46
CA THR A 50 -5.42 -7.71 -2.43
C THR A 50 -4.65 -6.50 -1.90
N SER A 51 -4.16 -5.63 -2.79
CA SER A 51 -3.46 -4.38 -2.44
C SER A 51 -4.37 -3.44 -1.63
N LYS A 52 -5.62 -3.26 -2.04
CA LYS A 52 -6.63 -2.49 -1.26
C LYS A 52 -6.82 -3.03 0.16
N SER A 53 -6.92 -4.36 0.31
CA SER A 53 -7.07 -4.98 1.63
C SER A 53 -5.82 -4.78 2.50
N MET A 54 -4.63 -4.90 1.93
CA MET A 54 -3.37 -4.68 2.65
C MET A 54 -3.24 -3.22 3.10
N MET A 55 -3.56 -2.25 2.23
CA MET A 55 -3.59 -0.83 2.60
C MET A 55 -4.54 -0.56 3.78
N LYS A 56 -5.75 -1.14 3.76
CA LYS A 56 -6.70 -1.01 4.87
C LYS A 56 -6.11 -1.53 6.18
N ASN A 57 -5.45 -2.69 6.15
CA ASN A 57 -4.82 -3.26 7.34
C ASN A 57 -3.70 -2.36 7.88
N ILE A 58 -2.86 -1.80 7.01
CA ILE A 58 -1.79 -0.87 7.42
C ILE A 58 -2.39 0.40 8.04
N LEU A 59 -3.46 0.95 7.47
CA LEU A 59 -4.15 2.11 8.04
C LEU A 59 -4.69 1.85 9.45
N VAL A 60 -5.27 0.66 9.68
CA VAL A 60 -5.72 0.24 11.02
C VAL A 60 -4.53 0.16 11.99
N HIS A 61 -3.41 -0.41 11.56
CA HIS A 61 -2.20 -0.47 12.40
C HIS A 61 -1.66 0.93 12.73
N ILE A 62 -1.66 1.86 11.78
CA ILE A 62 -1.27 3.25 12.04
C ILE A 62 -2.20 3.90 13.08
N ALA A 63 -3.53 3.68 12.98
CA ALA A 63 -4.49 4.21 13.94
C ALA A 63 -4.25 3.64 15.36
N GLN A 64 -3.99 2.34 15.47
CA GLN A 64 -3.63 1.69 16.73
C GLN A 64 -2.34 2.25 17.34
N VAL A 65 -1.28 2.39 16.53
CA VAL A 65 0.00 2.94 17.01
C VAL A 65 -0.16 4.41 17.45
N LYS A 66 -0.94 5.22 16.73
CA LYS A 66 -1.27 6.59 17.15
C LYS A 66 -1.99 6.64 18.50
N LYS A 67 -2.93 5.71 18.75
CA LYS A 67 -3.63 5.60 20.04
C LYS A 67 -2.66 5.27 21.17
N LEU A 68 -1.74 4.33 20.95
CA LEU A 68 -0.69 3.98 21.91
C LEU A 68 0.22 5.17 22.23
N ILE A 69 0.66 5.92 21.21
CA ILE A 69 1.45 7.15 21.41
C ILE A 69 0.69 8.17 22.26
N LYS A 70 -0.62 8.34 22.04
CA LYS A 70 -1.45 9.26 22.85
C LYS A 70 -1.54 8.80 24.31
N GLN A 71 -1.67 7.50 24.54
CA GLN A 71 -1.72 6.92 25.89
C GLN A 71 -0.38 7.10 26.61
N LEU A 72 0.75 6.76 25.96
CA LEU A 72 2.10 6.94 26.52
C LEU A 72 2.38 8.42 26.85
N ARG A 73 2.01 9.36 25.97
CA ARG A 73 2.13 10.79 26.25
C ARG A 73 1.33 11.24 27.46
N THR A 74 0.13 10.67 27.66
CA THR A 74 -0.70 10.97 28.82
C THR A 74 -0.08 10.42 30.11
N GLN A 75 0.47 9.20 30.06
CA GLN A 75 1.18 8.59 31.18
C GLN A 75 2.44 9.37 31.55
N LEU A 76 3.24 9.77 30.56
CA LEU A 76 4.41 10.64 30.73
C LEU A 76 4.01 11.94 31.44
N GLN A 77 2.98 12.63 30.97
CA GLN A 77 2.51 13.87 31.55
C GLN A 77 2.06 13.70 33.02
N LEU A 78 1.39 12.60 33.35
CA LEU A 78 0.99 12.27 34.72
C LEU A 78 2.21 11.94 35.60
N ALA A 79 3.15 11.16 35.08
CA ALA A 79 4.39 10.79 35.77
C ALA A 79 5.22 12.04 36.10
N THR A 80 5.42 12.97 35.15
CA THR A 80 6.15 14.22 35.40
C THR A 80 5.48 15.09 36.47
N THR A 81 4.17 14.96 36.66
CA THR A 81 3.38 15.77 37.61
C THR A 81 3.26 15.14 39.00
N GLN A 82 3.36 13.81 39.11
CA GLN A 82 3.09 13.07 40.36
C GLN A 82 4.30 12.37 40.97
N THR A 83 5.30 11.98 40.16
CA THR A 83 6.44 11.18 40.62
C THR A 83 7.68 11.52 39.79
N ASN A 84 8.72 12.07 40.43
CA ASN A 84 10.03 12.39 39.83
C ASN A 84 10.86 11.12 39.50
N ASP A 85 10.22 10.07 38.97
CA ASP A 85 10.87 8.81 38.63
C ASP A 85 11.43 8.89 37.20
N ALA A 86 12.63 9.45 37.08
CA ALA A 86 13.30 9.73 35.82
C ALA A 86 13.53 8.48 34.94
N GLY A 87 13.64 7.30 35.55
CA GLY A 87 13.86 6.04 34.82
C GLY A 87 12.64 5.57 34.02
N SER A 88 11.43 5.71 34.58
CA SER A 88 10.18 5.34 33.89
C SER A 88 9.87 6.31 32.76
N VAL A 89 10.13 7.60 32.97
CA VAL A 89 9.93 8.65 31.96
C VAL A 89 10.84 8.41 30.75
N GLN A 90 12.12 8.11 30.98
CA GLN A 90 13.07 7.86 29.91
C GLN A 90 12.72 6.62 29.07
N GLN A 91 12.20 5.56 29.71
CA GLN A 91 11.74 4.36 29.00
C GLN A 91 10.50 4.63 28.14
N ASP A 92 9.53 5.39 28.66
CA ASP A 92 8.32 5.73 27.92
C ASP A 92 8.61 6.67 26.74
N GLU A 93 9.57 7.59 26.88
CA GLU A 93 10.07 8.44 25.78
C GLU A 93 10.72 7.58 24.67
N GLU A 94 11.57 6.62 25.03
CA GLU A 94 12.20 5.71 24.06
C GLU A 94 11.14 4.87 23.32
N GLN A 95 10.10 4.41 24.01
CA GLN A 95 8.98 3.70 23.38
C GLN A 95 8.21 4.60 22.40
N VAL A 96 7.98 5.87 22.75
CA VAL A 96 7.33 6.82 21.84
C VAL A 96 8.15 7.02 20.56
N GLU A 97 9.47 7.14 20.65
CA GLU A 97 10.33 7.25 19.46
C GLU A 97 10.27 5.98 18.58
N LYS A 98 10.36 4.79 19.17
CA LYS A 98 10.21 3.53 18.43
C LYS A 98 8.86 3.41 17.72
N LEU A 99 7.77 3.88 18.34
CA LEU A 99 6.44 3.89 17.72
C LEU A 99 6.35 4.92 16.58
N LYS A 100 7.03 6.07 16.68
CA LYS A 100 7.11 7.04 15.59
C LYS A 100 7.87 6.46 14.39
N GLU A 101 8.97 5.77 14.62
CA GLU A 101 9.72 5.08 13.57
C GLU A 101 8.86 4.05 12.86
N ARG A 102 8.07 3.26 13.61
CA ARG A 102 7.10 2.32 13.03
C ARG A 102 6.02 3.01 12.20
N ILE A 103 5.49 4.15 12.64
CA ILE A 103 4.56 4.96 11.82
C ILE A 103 5.23 5.42 10.54
N ALA A 104 6.49 5.85 10.58
CA ALA A 104 7.22 6.27 9.39
C ALA A 104 7.40 5.12 8.40
N ALA A 105 7.75 3.92 8.89
CA ALA A 105 7.83 2.72 8.07
C ALA A 105 6.49 2.38 7.40
N TYR A 106 5.39 2.33 8.15
CA TYR A 106 4.06 2.07 7.60
C TYR A 106 3.59 3.14 6.61
N ARG A 107 3.97 4.40 6.81
CA ARG A 107 3.68 5.48 5.86
C ARG A 107 4.42 5.30 4.55
N ASN A 108 5.70 4.94 4.59
CA ASN A 108 6.50 4.69 3.41
C ASN A 108 5.96 3.49 2.62
N GLU A 109 5.54 2.43 3.31
CA GLU A 109 4.90 1.28 2.70
C GLU A 109 3.57 1.66 2.04
N LEU A 110 2.72 2.45 2.70
CA LEU A 110 1.48 2.96 2.11
C LEU A 110 1.73 3.81 0.85
N LEU A 111 2.78 4.64 0.85
CA LEU A 111 3.15 5.42 -0.33
C LEU A 111 3.57 4.50 -1.49
N SER A 112 4.40 3.49 -1.22
CA SER A 112 4.80 2.49 -2.22
C SER A 112 3.58 1.76 -2.80
N MET A 113 2.69 1.27 -1.94
CA MET A 113 1.47 0.56 -2.37
C MET A 113 0.52 1.47 -3.15
N LYS A 114 0.41 2.75 -2.76
CA LYS A 114 -0.37 3.75 -3.49
C LYS A 114 0.17 3.92 -4.91
N GLU A 115 1.47 4.06 -5.08
CA GLU A 115 2.10 4.20 -6.40
C GLU A 115 1.95 2.94 -7.26
N GLU A 116 2.04 1.75 -6.67
CA GLU A 116 1.76 0.49 -7.36
C GLU A 116 0.31 0.41 -7.81
N LEU A 117 -0.63 0.80 -6.95
CA LEU A 117 -2.07 0.79 -7.26
C LEU A 117 -2.42 1.79 -8.36
N ILE A 118 -1.79 2.97 -8.35
CA ILE A 118 -1.94 3.96 -9.43
C ILE A 118 -1.46 3.37 -10.75
N ARG A 119 -0.26 2.76 -10.79
CA ARG A 119 0.29 2.15 -12.00
C ARG A 119 -0.62 1.05 -12.56
N ALA A 120 -1.03 0.12 -11.71
CA ALA A 120 -1.95 -0.96 -12.12
C ALA A 120 -3.28 -0.40 -12.66
N GLN A 121 -3.82 0.65 -12.02
CA GLN A 121 -5.07 1.28 -12.44
C GLN A 121 -4.91 2.08 -13.75
N THR A 122 -3.75 2.71 -13.99
CA THR A 122 -3.44 3.37 -15.25
C THR A 122 -3.43 2.37 -16.40
N ILE A 123 -2.78 1.21 -16.23
CA ILE A 123 -2.74 0.14 -17.24
C ILE A 123 -4.15 -0.39 -17.56
N ASP A 124 -4.97 -0.61 -16.54
CA ASP A 124 -6.36 -1.03 -16.69
C ASP A 124 -7.20 0.02 -17.46
N ILE A 125 -7.03 1.31 -17.15
CA ILE A 125 -7.69 2.40 -17.86
C ILE A 125 -7.22 2.48 -19.31
N GLN A 126 -5.93 2.31 -19.58
CA GLN A 126 -5.41 2.33 -20.96
C GLN A 126 -5.87 1.12 -21.78
N THR A 127 -6.06 -0.03 -21.13
CA THR A 127 -6.57 -1.24 -21.78
C THR A 127 -8.07 -1.11 -22.11
N THR A 128 -8.85 -0.53 -21.21
CA THR A 128 -10.31 -0.36 -21.37
C THR A 128 -10.70 0.91 -22.14
N GLN A 129 -9.86 1.94 -22.10
CA GLN A 129 -10.05 3.24 -22.75
C GLN A 129 -8.79 3.62 -23.53
N PRO A 130 -8.47 2.92 -24.64
CA PRO A 130 -7.22 3.13 -25.39
C PRO A 130 -7.12 4.51 -26.05
N HIS A 131 -8.20 5.29 -26.05
CA HIS A 131 -8.25 6.65 -26.58
C HIS A 131 -7.79 7.71 -25.58
N LEU A 132 -7.69 7.36 -24.29
CA LEU A 132 -7.19 8.28 -23.26
C LEU A 132 -5.67 8.42 -23.41
N SER A 133 -5.17 9.65 -23.28
CA SER A 133 -3.72 9.85 -23.19
C SER A 133 -3.18 9.22 -21.91
N THR A 134 -1.91 8.81 -21.91
CA THR A 134 -1.26 8.24 -20.71
C THR A 134 -1.36 9.17 -19.50
N ASN A 135 -1.23 10.47 -19.71
CA ASN A 135 -1.33 11.46 -18.64
C ASN A 135 -2.76 11.53 -18.07
N ASP A 136 -3.78 11.52 -18.93
CA ASP A 136 -5.18 11.56 -18.49
C ASP A 136 -5.58 10.26 -17.76
N ALA A 137 -5.05 9.12 -18.23
CA ALA A 137 -5.26 7.83 -17.60
C ALA A 137 -4.61 7.78 -16.21
N GLU A 138 -3.39 8.31 -16.07
CA GLU A 138 -2.68 8.38 -14.80
C GLU A 138 -3.36 9.34 -13.80
N GLU A 139 -3.80 10.52 -14.25
CA GLU A 139 -4.53 11.46 -13.40
C GLU A 139 -5.84 10.86 -12.90
N LYS A 140 -6.56 10.15 -13.77
CA LYS A 140 -7.79 9.43 -13.41
C LYS A 140 -7.51 8.30 -12.41
N ALA A 141 -6.45 7.51 -12.64
CA ALA A 141 -6.01 6.47 -11.71
C ALA A 141 -5.66 7.05 -10.32
N ARG A 142 -4.90 8.15 -10.27
CA ARG A 142 -4.56 8.88 -9.03
C ARG A 142 -5.81 9.31 -8.27
N ASN A 143 -6.75 9.96 -8.94
CA ASN A 143 -8.01 10.40 -8.33
C ASN A 143 -8.84 9.22 -7.76
N MET A 144 -8.91 8.11 -8.48
CA MET A 144 -9.64 6.91 -8.01
C MET A 144 -8.97 6.29 -6.77
N VAL A 145 -7.63 6.20 -6.76
CA VAL A 145 -6.87 5.67 -5.62
C VAL A 145 -6.97 6.60 -4.41
N ASP A 146 -6.93 7.92 -4.61
CA ASP A 146 -7.04 8.89 -3.53
C ASP A 146 -8.43 8.90 -2.87
N GLN A 147 -9.49 8.73 -3.67
CA GLN A 147 -10.84 8.55 -3.14
C GLN A 147 -10.97 7.27 -2.30
N LEU A 148 -10.37 6.17 -2.77
CA LEU A 148 -10.34 4.90 -2.04
C LEU A 148 -9.62 5.02 -0.69
N ILE A 149 -8.47 5.69 -0.66
CA ILE A 149 -7.72 5.93 0.58
C ILE A 149 -8.57 6.76 1.56
N THR A 150 -9.19 7.83 1.06
CA THR A 150 -10.01 8.75 1.87
C THR A 150 -11.22 8.03 2.47
N GLN A 151 -11.98 7.28 1.67
CA GLN A 151 -13.14 6.50 2.13
C GLN A 151 -12.77 5.44 3.18
N THR A 152 -11.55 4.89 3.11
CA THR A 152 -11.06 3.86 4.04
C THR A 152 -10.62 4.45 5.38
N ILE A 153 -10.30 5.74 5.44
CA ILE A 153 -9.93 6.45 6.68
C ILE A 153 -11.17 6.88 7.49
N GLU A 154 -12.30 7.10 6.81
CA GLU A 154 -13.55 7.63 7.41
C GLU A 154 -14.55 6.54 7.83
N ALA A 155 -14.31 5.26 7.49
CA ALA A 155 -15.18 4.11 7.81
C ALA A 155 -14.64 3.28 8.98
#